data_AF-A0A661ZBH2-F1
#
_entry.id   AF-A0A661ZBH2-F1
#
_cell.length_a   1.000
_cell.length_b   1.000
_cell.length_c   1.000
_cell.angle_alpha   90.00
_cell.angle_beta   90.00
_cell.angle_gamma   90.00
#
_symmetry.space_group_name_H-M   'P 1'
#
loop_
_entity.id
_entity.type
_entity.pdbx_description
1 polymer ?
#
loop_
_entity_poly.entity_id
_entity_poly.type
_entity_poly.pdbx_seq_one_letter_code
_entity_poly.pdbx_strand_id
1 'polypeptide(L)'
;MKLKIWGLLPVTGNQFVIIEIILFSFFFLLTVFFFSWSVPNYVDDPLILFHAKYLKYITLALSFLIVVETQYYLNKFISKQLEINELQRLKIELQNDEIMQSIRYASRIQEAILPDNNKLPELPEHFIFYKPKDIVSGDFYWFAQHYGKMVIVAGDCTGHGVPGAFMSVLGISSLNDIINETEKELTSGEILDILRDKVITS
;
A
#
# COMPACT_ATOMS: atom_id res chain seq x y z
N MET A 1 13.86 6.10 -10.77
CA MET A 1 14.32 7.19 -11.67
C MET A 1 15.82 7.06 -11.85
N LYS A 2 16.34 6.90 -13.08
CA LYS A 2 17.79 6.78 -13.35
C LYS A 2 18.39 8.18 -13.55
N LEU A 3 19.37 8.56 -12.73
CA LEU A 3 20.17 9.78 -12.90
C LEU A 3 21.17 9.56 -14.05
N LYS A 4 21.33 10.53 -14.95
CA LYS A 4 22.41 10.47 -15.95
C LYS A 4 23.65 11.14 -15.39
N ILE A 5 24.71 10.36 -15.18
CA ILE A 5 26.05 10.87 -14.86
C ILE A 5 26.62 11.44 -16.16
N TRP A 6 26.82 12.77 -16.23
CA TRP A 6 27.46 13.46 -17.36
C TRP A 6 26.81 13.17 -18.73
N GLY A 7 25.52 12.84 -18.74
CA GLY A 7 24.76 12.50 -19.95
C GLY A 7 24.97 11.09 -20.52
N LEU A 8 25.92 10.30 -20.00
CA LEU A 8 26.43 9.09 -20.65
C LEU A 8 25.87 7.77 -20.11
N LEU A 9 25.62 7.65 -18.81
CA LEU A 9 25.18 6.40 -18.19
C LEU A 9 23.96 6.61 -17.28
N PRO A 10 22.92 5.75 -17.37
CA PRO A 10 21.75 5.85 -16.51
C PRO A 10 22.00 5.05 -15.22
N VAL A 11 22.14 5.76 -14.10
CA VAL A 11 22.62 5.28 -12.81
C VAL A 11 21.51 5.43 -11.76
N THR A 12 21.33 4.47 -10.85
CA THR A 12 20.35 4.61 -9.76
C THR A 12 20.86 5.59 -8.70
N GLY A 13 19.98 6.14 -7.85
CA GLY A 13 20.37 7.08 -6.78
C GLY A 13 21.47 6.51 -5.87
N ASN A 14 21.36 5.24 -5.48
CA ASN A 14 22.39 4.57 -4.67
C ASN A 14 23.72 4.41 -5.43
N GLN A 15 23.67 4.07 -6.72
CA GLN A 15 24.89 3.96 -7.53
C GLN A 15 25.57 5.33 -7.73
N PHE A 16 24.80 6.43 -7.83
CA PHE A 16 25.33 7.78 -7.91
C PHE A 16 26.08 8.17 -6.62
N VAL A 17 25.48 7.94 -5.46
CA VAL A 17 26.10 8.21 -4.15
C VAL A 17 27.38 7.39 -3.95
N ILE A 18 27.37 6.12 -4.34
CA ILE A 18 28.57 5.26 -4.26
C ILE A 18 29.68 5.80 -5.16
N ILE A 19 29.37 6.21 -6.39
CA ILE A 19 30.36 6.79 -7.32
C ILE A 19 30.93 8.09 -6.75
N GLU A 20 30.10 8.97 -6.21
CA GLU A 20 30.53 10.22 -5.54
C GLU A 20 31.47 9.92 -4.37
N ILE A 21 31.13 8.95 -3.50
CA ILE A 21 31.99 8.56 -2.36
C ILE A 21 33.33 8.01 -2.85
N ILE A 22 33.34 7.19 -3.90
CA ILE A 22 34.57 6.65 -4.48
C ILE A 22 35.42 7.77 -5.08
N LEU A 23 34.82 8.68 -5.85
CA LEU A 23 35.52 9.81 -6.45
C LEU A 23 36.09 10.76 -5.38
N PHE A 24 35.32 11.03 -4.34
CA PHE A 24 35.76 11.85 -3.21
C PHE A 24 36.89 11.18 -2.44
N SER A 25 36.78 9.89 -2.14
CA SER A 25 37.82 9.12 -1.43
C SER A 25 39.11 9.04 -2.25
N PHE A 26 38.99 8.84 -3.57
CA PHE A 26 40.12 8.86 -4.49
C PHE A 26 40.79 10.23 -4.53
N PHE A 27 40.02 11.30 -4.68
CA PHE A 27 40.54 12.67 -4.68
C PHE A 27 41.21 13.00 -3.34
N PHE A 28 40.60 12.62 -2.22
CA PHE A 28 41.17 12.79 -0.89
C PHE A 28 42.52 12.07 -0.75
N LEU A 29 42.61 10.80 -1.15
CA LEU A 29 43.87 10.05 -1.16
C LEU A 29 44.93 10.73 -2.05
N LEU A 30 44.53 11.26 -3.21
CA LEU A 30 45.40 12.01 -4.11
C LEU A 30 45.94 13.27 -3.41
N THR A 31 45.08 14.03 -2.73
CA THR A 31 45.50 15.22 -1.99
C THR A 31 46.48 14.88 -0.85
N VAL A 32 46.19 13.84 -0.06
CA VAL A 32 47.08 13.37 1.03
C VAL A 32 48.43 12.95 0.46
N PHE A 33 48.46 12.23 -0.67
CA PHE A 33 49.69 11.84 -1.35
C PHE A 33 50.51 13.06 -1.80
N PHE A 34 49.87 14.04 -2.46
CA PHE A 34 50.54 15.28 -2.87
C PHE A 34 51.02 16.13 -1.69
N PHE A 35 50.31 16.13 -0.57
CA PHE A 35 50.73 16.81 0.66
C PHE A 35 51.89 16.09 1.34
N SER A 36 51.88 14.75 1.35
CA SER A 36 52.96 13.91 1.90
C SER A 36 54.22 13.94 1.04
N TRP A 37 54.13 14.27 -0.25
CA TRP A 37 55.29 14.53 -1.09
C TRP A 37 55.96 15.84 -0.68
N SER A 38 57.09 15.70 0.02
CA SER A 38 57.98 16.82 0.35
C SER A 38 58.85 17.14 -0.88
N VAL A 39 58.95 18.42 -1.25
CA VAL A 39 59.98 18.84 -2.20
C VAL A 39 61.33 18.52 -1.54
N PRO A 40 62.22 17.76 -2.18
CA PRO A 40 63.47 17.37 -1.54
C PRO A 40 64.30 18.58 -1.11
N ASN A 41 64.93 18.52 0.07
CA ASN A 41 65.66 19.64 0.69
C ASN A 41 66.91 20.10 -0.08
N TYR A 42 67.23 19.50 -1.23
CA TYR A 42 68.34 19.87 -2.12
C TYR A 42 67.87 20.69 -3.35
N VAL A 43 66.58 21.00 -3.44
CA VAL A 43 66.04 21.93 -4.44
C VAL A 43 66.02 23.32 -3.84
N ASP A 44 67.11 24.07 -4.03
CA ASP A 44 67.26 25.44 -3.52
C ASP A 44 66.62 26.52 -4.43
N ASP A 45 66.00 26.12 -5.55
CA ASP A 45 65.33 27.06 -6.46
C ASP A 45 64.04 27.61 -5.81
N PRO A 46 64.00 28.90 -5.44
CA PRO A 46 62.84 29.51 -4.79
C PRO A 46 61.59 29.49 -5.67
N LEU A 47 61.77 29.49 -6.99
CA LEU A 47 60.68 29.48 -7.96
C LEU A 47 59.96 28.12 -7.93
N ILE A 48 60.71 27.01 -7.90
CA ILE A 48 60.14 25.66 -7.86
C ILE A 48 59.40 25.44 -6.53
N LEU A 49 59.98 25.90 -5.43
CA LEU A 49 59.37 25.80 -4.10
C LEU A 49 58.08 26.63 -4.00
N PHE A 50 58.07 27.81 -4.63
CA PHE A 50 56.89 28.66 -4.74
C PHE A 50 55.78 27.94 -5.53
N HIS A 51 56.05 27.50 -6.76
CA HIS A 51 55.04 26.82 -7.59
C HIS A 51 54.44 25.58 -6.90
N ALA A 52 55.26 24.76 -6.25
CA ALA A 52 54.80 23.56 -5.54
C ALA A 52 53.87 23.88 -4.36
N LYS A 53 54.08 25.00 -3.65
CA LYS A 53 53.20 25.44 -2.56
C LYS A 53 51.86 25.95 -3.09
N TYR A 54 51.88 26.81 -4.12
CA TYR A 54 50.65 27.41 -4.65
C TYR A 54 49.74 26.39 -5.35
N LEU A 55 50.31 25.39 -6.03
CA LEU A 55 49.55 24.31 -6.66
C LEU A 55 48.67 23.54 -5.63
N LYS A 56 49.18 23.31 -4.41
CA LYS A 56 48.46 22.63 -3.33
C LYS A 56 47.23 23.42 -2.84
N TYR A 57 47.32 24.74 -2.78
CA TYR A 57 46.18 25.59 -2.38
C TYR A 57 45.11 25.64 -3.48
N ILE A 58 45.52 25.65 -4.75
CA ILE A 58 44.61 25.65 -5.89
C ILE A 58 43.79 24.35 -5.93
N THR A 59 44.41 23.19 -5.73
CA THR A 59 43.69 21.91 -5.72
C THR A 59 42.69 21.80 -4.56
N LEU A 60 43.05 22.32 -3.38
CA LEU A 60 42.14 22.38 -2.23
C LEU A 60 40.94 23.28 -2.54
N ALA A 61 41.15 24.47 -3.11
CA ALA A 61 40.07 25.39 -3.47
C ALA A 61 39.11 24.78 -4.51
N LEU A 62 39.63 24.10 -5.52
CA LEU A 62 38.82 23.39 -6.52
C LEU A 62 38.00 22.26 -5.89
N SER A 63 38.60 21.49 -4.98
CA SER A 63 37.90 20.42 -4.28
C SER A 63 36.73 20.93 -3.43
N PHE A 64 36.94 22.06 -2.76
CA PHE A 64 35.91 22.69 -1.96
C PHE A 64 34.75 23.17 -2.84
N LEU A 65 35.06 23.76 -3.99
CA LEU A 65 34.05 24.22 -4.95
C LEU A 65 33.21 23.06 -5.50
N ILE A 66 33.84 21.93 -5.85
CA ILE A 66 33.15 20.70 -6.29
C ILE A 66 32.22 20.18 -5.18
N VAL A 67 32.68 20.11 -3.93
CA VAL A 67 31.86 19.66 -2.80
C VAL A 67 30.63 20.55 -2.59
N VAL A 68 30.79 21.88 -2.72
CA VAL A 68 29.66 22.82 -2.59
C VAL A 68 28.64 22.61 -3.72
N GLU A 69 29.12 22.44 -4.95
CA GLU A 69 28.26 22.18 -6.11
C GLU A 69 27.50 20.85 -5.98
N THR A 70 28.17 19.77 -5.56
CA THR A 70 27.52 18.46 -5.38
C THR A 70 26.49 18.50 -4.26
N GLN A 71 26.76 19.18 -3.14
CA GLN A 71 25.79 19.39 -2.06
C GLN A 71 24.55 20.13 -2.55
N TYR A 72 24.73 21.16 -3.37
CA TYR A 72 23.61 21.89 -3.96
C TYR A 72 22.72 21.01 -4.84
N TYR A 73 23.32 20.23 -5.75
CA TYR A 73 22.56 19.32 -6.60
C TYR A 73 21.91 18.18 -5.83
N LEU A 74 22.58 17.64 -4.81
CA LEU A 74 22.05 16.59 -3.95
C LEU A 74 20.83 17.09 -3.17
N ASN A 75 20.90 18.28 -2.56
CA ASN A 75 19.77 18.88 -1.85
C ASN A 75 18.58 19.14 -2.78
N LYS A 76 18.85 19.62 -3.99
CA LYS A 76 17.81 19.80 -5.02
C LYS A 76 17.16 18.47 -5.42
N PHE A 77 17.96 17.42 -5.58
CA PHE A 77 17.46 16.08 -5.90
C PHE A 77 16.61 15.50 -4.76
N ILE A 78 17.09 15.61 -3.52
CA ILE A 78 16.38 15.15 -2.31
C ILE A 78 15.04 15.86 -2.20
N SER A 79 15.01 17.20 -2.32
CA SER A 79 13.77 17.99 -2.23
C SER A 79 12.73 17.52 -3.24
N LYS A 80 13.16 17.23 -4.47
CA LYS A 80 12.27 16.70 -5.52
C LYS A 80 11.76 15.29 -5.20
N GLN A 81 12.59 14.43 -4.61
CA GLN A 81 12.15 13.10 -4.18
C GLN A 81 11.16 13.17 -3.01
N LEU A 82 11.37 14.10 -2.07
CA LEU A 82 10.44 14.34 -0.97
C LEU A 82 9.08 14.77 -1.51
N GLU A 83 9.03 15.72 -2.44
CA GLU A 83 7.80 16.17 -3.10
C GLU A 83 7.07 15.01 -3.80
N ILE A 84 7.79 14.18 -4.56
CA ILE A 84 7.20 13.01 -5.24
C ILE A 84 6.65 12.01 -4.21
N ASN A 85 7.38 11.75 -3.12
CA ASN A 85 6.94 10.84 -2.08
C ASN A 85 5.71 11.37 -1.35
N GLU A 86 5.64 12.67 -1.07
CA GLU A 86 4.47 13.31 -0.48
C GLU A 86 3.25 13.20 -1.39
N LEU A 87 3.41 13.48 -2.68
CA LEU A 87 2.33 13.32 -3.66
C LEU A 87 1.85 11.86 -3.77
N GLN A 88 2.77 10.89 -3.76
CA GLN A 88 2.42 9.47 -3.77
C GLN A 88 1.68 9.07 -2.50
N ARG A 89 2.13 9.55 -1.33
CA ARG A 89 1.48 9.29 -0.06
C ARG A 89 0.06 9.85 -0.04
N LEU A 90 -0.13 11.11 -0.43
CA LEU A 90 -1.45 11.74 -0.52
C LEU A 90 -2.38 10.97 -1.47
N LYS A 91 -1.87 10.52 -2.61
CA LYS A 91 -2.65 9.70 -3.54
C LYS A 91 -3.09 8.37 -2.92
N ILE A 92 -2.22 7.69 -2.19
CA ILE A 92 -2.55 6.44 -1.49
C ILE A 92 -3.58 6.69 -0.39
N GLU A 93 -3.41 7.76 0.39
CA GLU A 93 -4.37 8.15 1.44
C GLU A 93 -5.77 8.40 0.85
N LEU A 94 -5.87 9.19 -0.22
CA LEU A 94 -7.13 9.44 -0.93
C LEU A 94 -7.76 8.15 -1.48
N GLN A 95 -6.96 7.28 -2.10
CA GLN A 95 -7.47 5.99 -2.61
C GLN A 95 -7.97 5.08 -1.50
N ASN A 96 -7.27 5.02 -0.37
CA ASN A 96 -7.69 4.24 0.79
C ASN A 96 -8.99 4.78 1.39
N ASP A 97 -9.15 6.10 1.45
CA ASP A 97 -10.38 6.74 1.94
C ASP A 97 -11.57 6.42 1.03
N GLU A 98 -11.41 6.50 -0.29
CA GLU A 98 -12.45 6.11 -1.26
C GLU A 98 -12.84 4.63 -1.14
N ILE A 99 -11.85 3.74 -1.03
CA ILE A 99 -12.09 2.30 -0.82
C ILE A 99 -12.83 2.06 0.50
N MET A 100 -12.41 2.71 1.57
CA MET A 100 -13.02 2.59 2.89
C MET A 100 -14.48 3.07 2.88
N GLN A 101 -14.78 4.18 2.17
CA GLN A 101 -16.14 4.66 1.99
C GLN A 101 -17.01 3.65 1.23
N SER A 102 -16.48 3.04 0.17
CA SER A 102 -17.17 1.99 -0.58
C SER A 102 -17.47 0.75 0.28
N ILE A 103 -16.51 0.30 1.09
CA ILE A 103 -16.69 -0.83 2.01
C ILE A 103 -17.76 -0.51 3.06
N ARG A 104 -17.75 0.70 3.64
CA ARG A 104 -18.78 1.13 4.59
C ARG A 104 -20.17 1.22 3.95
N TYR A 105 -20.25 1.64 2.69
CA TYR A 105 -21.50 1.64 1.96
C TYR A 105 -22.04 0.23 1.74
N ALA A 106 -21.17 -0.71 1.34
CA ALA A 106 -21.54 -2.12 1.24
C ALA A 106 -22.01 -2.72 2.58
N SER A 107 -21.36 -2.36 3.69
CA SER A 107 -21.79 -2.75 5.04
C SER A 107 -23.21 -2.26 5.36
N ARG A 108 -23.56 -1.01 5.02
CA ARG A 108 -24.93 -0.50 5.20
C ARG A 108 -25.96 -1.29 4.39
N ILE A 109 -25.62 -1.68 3.17
CA ILE A 109 -26.49 -2.53 2.34
C ILE A 109 -26.67 -3.90 3.00
N GLN A 110 -25.58 -4.53 3.42
CA GLN A 110 -25.60 -5.82 4.09
C GLN A 110 -26.46 -5.78 5.36
N GLU A 111 -26.25 -4.78 6.23
CA GLU A 111 -27.03 -4.58 7.45
C GLU A 111 -28.51 -4.35 7.19
N ALA A 112 -28.86 -3.61 6.13
CA ALA A 112 -30.25 -3.33 5.77
C ALA A 112 -31.01 -4.57 5.24
N ILE A 113 -30.28 -5.58 4.75
CA ILE A 113 -30.85 -6.81 4.18
C ILE A 113 -30.93 -7.93 5.24
N LEU A 114 -30.11 -7.86 6.29
CA LEU A 114 -30.20 -8.79 7.42
C LEU A 114 -31.59 -8.71 8.09
N PRO A 115 -32.10 -9.83 8.65
CA PRO A 115 -33.37 -9.82 9.35
C PRO A 115 -33.37 -8.86 10.54
N ASP A 116 -34.46 -8.11 10.71
CA ASP A 116 -34.65 -7.20 11.84
C ASP A 116 -34.73 -7.98 13.16
N ASN A 117 -33.78 -7.71 14.07
CA ASN A 117 -33.74 -8.33 15.40
C ASN A 117 -34.97 -7.98 16.25
N ASN A 118 -35.72 -6.93 15.93
CA ASN A 118 -36.98 -6.62 16.62
C ASN A 118 -38.13 -7.52 16.17
N LYS A 119 -37.97 -8.22 15.05
CA LYS A 119 -38.91 -9.21 14.53
C LYS A 119 -38.43 -10.62 14.80
N LEU A 120 -37.61 -10.77 15.85
CA LEU A 120 -37.18 -12.08 16.31
C LEU A 120 -38.42 -12.95 16.49
N PRO A 121 -38.39 -14.17 15.94
CA PRO A 121 -39.51 -15.05 16.08
C PRO A 121 -39.77 -15.43 17.53
N GLU A 122 -41.02 -15.78 17.85
CA GLU A 122 -41.40 -16.35 19.14
C GLU A 122 -40.82 -17.78 19.30
N LEU A 123 -39.50 -17.86 19.47
CA LEU A 123 -38.78 -19.07 19.83
C LEU A 123 -38.52 -19.07 21.34
N PRO A 124 -38.76 -20.19 22.05
CA PRO A 124 -38.34 -20.29 23.44
C PRO A 124 -36.81 -20.25 23.56
N GLU A 125 -36.31 -19.47 24.52
CA GLU A 125 -34.89 -19.38 24.92
C GLU A 125 -33.88 -19.31 23.75
N HIS A 126 -33.85 -18.19 23.02
CA HIS A 126 -32.95 -18.01 21.88
C HIS A 126 -32.16 -16.68 21.93
N PHE A 127 -31.06 -16.62 21.17
CA PHE A 127 -30.29 -15.40 20.93
C PHE A 127 -29.59 -15.47 19.56
N ILE A 128 -29.22 -14.32 19.01
CA ILE A 128 -28.38 -14.21 17.81
C ILE A 128 -27.03 -13.65 18.22
N PHE A 129 -25.96 -14.34 17.85
CA PHE A 129 -24.60 -13.82 17.99
C PHE A 129 -23.97 -13.67 16.60
N TYR A 130 -23.86 -12.42 16.15
CA TYR A 130 -23.28 -12.08 14.86
C TYR A 130 -22.11 -11.11 15.07
N LYS A 131 -20.89 -11.58 14.80
CA LYS A 131 -19.65 -10.82 15.03
C LYS A 131 -18.70 -10.99 13.84
N PRO A 132 -18.84 -10.15 12.80
CA PRO A 132 -17.98 -10.22 11.62
C PRO A 132 -16.53 -9.86 11.96
N LYS A 133 -15.57 -10.45 11.24
CA LYS A 133 -14.13 -10.17 11.41
C LYS A 133 -13.75 -8.79 10.88
N ASP A 134 -14.30 -8.42 9.73
CA ASP A 134 -14.06 -7.17 9.02
C ASP A 134 -15.36 -6.34 8.96
N ILE A 135 -15.33 -5.15 8.34
CA ILE A 135 -16.49 -4.25 8.21
C ILE A 135 -17.67 -4.92 7.49
N VAL A 136 -17.38 -5.89 6.63
CA VAL A 136 -18.36 -6.71 5.91
C VAL A 136 -17.99 -8.19 6.01
N SER A 137 -18.97 -9.08 5.94
CA SER A 137 -18.78 -10.52 6.16
C SER A 137 -19.37 -11.41 5.08
N GLY A 138 -18.79 -12.58 4.82
CA GLY A 138 -19.47 -13.64 4.06
C GLY A 138 -20.55 -14.35 4.87
N ASP A 139 -20.43 -14.33 6.19
CA ASP A 139 -21.36 -14.96 7.10
C ASP A 139 -22.66 -14.16 7.18
N PHE A 140 -23.78 -14.86 7.23
CA PHE A 140 -25.09 -14.28 7.48
C PHE A 140 -26.00 -15.21 8.26
N TYR A 141 -27.03 -14.62 8.86
CA TYR A 141 -28.17 -15.35 9.39
C TYR A 141 -29.43 -14.86 8.68
N TRP A 142 -30.41 -15.74 8.59
CA TRP A 142 -31.69 -15.43 7.97
C TRP A 142 -32.80 -16.24 8.64
N PHE A 143 -33.99 -15.66 8.75
CA PHE A 143 -35.17 -16.38 9.23
C PHE A 143 -36.46 -15.78 8.65
N ALA A 144 -37.45 -16.64 8.43
CA ALA A 144 -38.81 -16.23 8.12
C ALA A 144 -39.83 -17.31 8.51
N GLN A 145 -41.11 -16.93 8.50
CA GLN A 145 -42.21 -17.86 8.70
C GLN A 145 -42.78 -18.29 7.34
N HIS A 146 -42.90 -19.60 7.13
CA HIS A 146 -43.41 -20.21 5.89
C HIS A 146 -44.39 -21.32 6.23
N TYR A 147 -45.65 -21.22 5.79
CA TYR A 147 -46.69 -22.23 6.07
C TYR A 147 -46.81 -22.64 7.55
N GLY A 148 -46.73 -21.66 8.46
CA GLY A 148 -46.80 -21.89 9.91
C GLY A 148 -45.55 -22.51 10.52
N LYS A 149 -44.50 -22.77 9.72
CA LYS A 149 -43.20 -23.23 10.16
C LYS A 149 -42.20 -22.10 10.20
N MET A 150 -41.23 -22.23 11.09
CA MET A 150 -40.10 -21.33 11.17
C MET A 150 -38.94 -21.88 10.35
N VAL A 151 -38.43 -21.09 9.42
CA VAL A 151 -37.20 -21.40 8.69
C VAL A 151 -36.10 -20.51 9.27
N ILE A 152 -34.97 -21.12 9.62
CA ILE A 152 -33.79 -20.44 10.16
C ILE A 152 -32.58 -20.95 9.39
N VAL A 153 -31.73 -20.01 8.94
CA VAL A 153 -30.53 -20.28 8.17
C VAL A 153 -29.37 -19.55 8.82
N ALA A 154 -28.25 -20.25 8.96
CA ALA A 154 -26.93 -19.68 9.17
C ALA A 154 -26.07 -20.08 7.97
N GLY A 155 -25.53 -19.09 7.27
CA GLY A 155 -24.72 -19.28 6.07
C GLY A 155 -23.31 -18.74 6.29
N ASP A 156 -22.33 -19.46 5.75
CA ASP A 156 -20.93 -19.06 5.64
C ASP A 156 -20.56 -19.10 4.16
N CYS A 157 -20.41 -17.92 3.56
CA CYS A 157 -19.98 -17.81 2.17
C CYS A 157 -18.44 -17.77 2.11
N THR A 158 -17.86 -18.54 1.19
CA THR A 158 -16.41 -18.55 0.99
C THR A 158 -15.90 -17.16 0.57
N GLY A 159 -14.80 -16.74 1.19
CA GLY A 159 -14.20 -15.43 0.98
C GLY A 159 -14.51 -14.45 2.12
N HIS A 160 -13.73 -13.38 2.20
CA HIS A 160 -13.92 -12.33 3.20
C HIS A 160 -13.86 -10.94 2.53
N GLY A 161 -14.30 -9.92 3.25
CA GLY A 161 -14.41 -8.57 2.69
C GLY A 161 -15.54 -8.49 1.66
N VAL A 162 -15.37 -7.59 0.69
CA VAL A 162 -16.45 -7.19 -0.24
C VAL A 162 -17.05 -8.36 -1.03
N PRO A 163 -16.28 -9.28 -1.65
CA PRO A 163 -16.86 -10.39 -2.40
C PRO A 163 -17.72 -11.33 -1.54
N GLY A 164 -17.25 -11.66 -0.33
CA GLY A 164 -18.04 -12.49 0.61
C GLY A 164 -19.34 -11.80 1.01
N ALA A 165 -19.29 -10.49 1.26
CA ALA A 165 -20.47 -9.69 1.58
C ALA A 165 -21.52 -9.71 0.47
N PHE A 166 -21.11 -9.59 -0.80
CA PHE A 166 -22.02 -9.72 -1.93
C PHE A 166 -22.66 -11.12 -2.01
N MET A 167 -21.90 -12.19 -1.73
CA MET A 167 -22.46 -13.55 -1.68
C MET A 167 -23.51 -13.70 -0.58
N SER A 168 -23.25 -13.12 0.60
CA SER A 168 -24.21 -13.14 1.70
C SER A 168 -25.51 -12.42 1.35
N VAL A 169 -25.42 -11.25 0.69
CA VAL A 169 -26.56 -10.47 0.22
C VAL A 169 -27.35 -11.23 -0.85
N LEU A 170 -26.66 -11.85 -1.81
CA LEU A 170 -27.30 -12.70 -2.82
C LEU A 170 -28.02 -13.88 -2.18
N GLY A 171 -27.40 -14.53 -1.19
CA GLY A 171 -28.00 -15.62 -0.43
C GLY A 171 -29.27 -15.20 0.30
N ILE A 172 -29.22 -14.07 1.02
CA ILE A 172 -30.39 -13.53 1.73
C ILE A 172 -31.51 -13.15 0.74
N SER A 173 -31.19 -12.44 -0.35
CA SER A 173 -32.19 -12.07 -1.37
C SER A 173 -32.84 -13.30 -1.98
N SER A 174 -32.05 -14.31 -2.33
CA SER A 174 -32.55 -15.55 -2.90
C SER A 174 -33.45 -16.31 -1.92
N LEU A 175 -33.10 -16.34 -0.62
CA LEU A 175 -33.94 -16.93 0.43
C LEU A 175 -35.28 -16.20 0.59
N ASN A 176 -35.27 -14.87 0.56
CA ASN A 176 -36.49 -14.08 0.56
C ASN A 176 -37.37 -14.43 -0.65
N ASP A 177 -36.79 -14.52 -1.84
CA ASP A 177 -37.54 -14.85 -3.05
C ASP A 177 -38.11 -16.28 -2.98
N ILE A 178 -37.30 -17.27 -2.59
CA ILE A 178 -37.75 -18.67 -2.48
C ILE A 178 -38.98 -18.80 -1.60
N ILE A 179 -38.98 -18.09 -0.46
CA ILE A 179 -40.02 -18.22 0.56
C ILE A 179 -41.27 -17.42 0.17
N ASN A 180 -41.11 -16.27 -0.49
CA ASN A 180 -42.23 -15.45 -0.94
C ASN A 180 -42.88 -15.94 -2.24
N GLU A 181 -42.12 -16.58 -3.14
CA GLU A 181 -42.61 -17.03 -4.46
C GLU A 181 -43.20 -18.45 -4.43
N THR A 182 -42.87 -19.25 -3.42
CA THR A 182 -43.29 -20.66 -3.39
C THR A 182 -44.61 -20.88 -2.66
N GLU A 183 -45.66 -21.21 -3.39
CA GLU A 183 -47.00 -21.50 -2.86
C GLU A 183 -47.17 -22.94 -2.30
N LYS A 184 -46.10 -23.53 -1.78
CA LYS A 184 -46.16 -24.81 -1.06
C LYS A 184 -45.23 -24.82 0.14
N GLU A 185 -45.54 -25.69 1.09
CA GLU A 185 -44.62 -26.02 2.16
C GLU A 185 -43.34 -26.61 1.56
N LEU A 186 -42.19 -26.08 1.99
CA LEU A 186 -40.87 -26.53 1.56
C LEU A 186 -40.13 -27.19 2.71
N THR A 187 -39.42 -28.26 2.40
CA THR A 187 -38.42 -28.85 3.29
C THR A 187 -37.11 -28.07 3.22
N SER A 188 -36.26 -28.19 4.24
CA SER A 188 -34.94 -27.55 4.24
C SER A 188 -34.07 -27.97 3.05
N GLY A 189 -34.17 -29.23 2.60
CA GLY A 189 -33.45 -29.72 1.44
C GLY A 189 -33.89 -29.02 0.15
N GLU A 190 -35.19 -28.91 -0.09
CA GLU A 190 -35.72 -28.20 -1.26
C GLU A 190 -35.32 -26.71 -1.27
N ILE A 191 -35.33 -26.04 -0.10
CA ILE A 191 -34.88 -24.64 0.00
C ILE A 191 -33.42 -24.51 -0.43
N LEU A 192 -32.54 -25.42 0.03
CA LEU A 192 -31.12 -25.39 -0.31
C LEU A 192 -30.86 -25.72 -1.78
N ASP A 193 -31.62 -26.66 -2.36
CA ASP A 193 -31.50 -26.99 -3.78
C ASP A 193 -31.91 -25.81 -4.67
N ILE A 194 -33.04 -25.15 -4.36
CA ILE A 194 -33.48 -23.97 -5.12
C ILE A 194 -32.49 -22.81 -4.92
N LEU A 195 -32.00 -22.61 -3.69
CA LEU A 195 -30.98 -21.59 -3.41
C LEU A 195 -29.72 -21.82 -4.22
N ARG A 196 -29.25 -23.07 -4.30
CA ARG A 196 -28.10 -23.45 -5.13
C ARG A 196 -28.34 -23.12 -6.60
N ASP A 197 -29.51 -23.47 -7.13
CA ASP A 197 -29.84 -23.19 -8.53
C ASP A 197 -29.91 -21.68 -8.81
N LYS A 198 -30.53 -20.89 -7.92
CA LYS A 198 -30.56 -19.41 -8.04
C LYS A 198 -29.15 -18.83 -8.01
N VAL A 199 -28.28 -19.29 -7.10
CA VAL A 199 -26.91 -18.79 -6.98
C VAL A 199 -26.03 -19.17 -8.19
N ILE A 200 -26.22 -20.36 -8.78
CA ILE A 200 -25.46 -20.81 -9.95
C ILE A 200 -25.90 -20.09 -11.24
N THR A 201 -27.17 -19.70 -11.33
CA THR A 201 -27.77 -19.12 -12.55
C THR A 201 -27.76 -17.59 -12.61
N SER A 202 -27.47 -16.92 -11.48
CA SER A 202 -27.32 -15.46 -11.38
C SER A 202 -25.97 -14.99 -11.90
#